data_AF-X1K7A5-F1
#
_entry.id   AF-X1K7A5-F1
#
_cell.length_a   1.000
_cell.length_b   1.000
_cell.length_c   1.000
_cell.angle_alpha   90.00
_cell.angle_beta   90.00
_cell.angle_gamma   90.00
#
_symmetry.space_group_name_H-M   'P 1'
#
loop_
_entity.id
_entity.type
_entity.pdbx_description
1 polymer ?
#
loop_
_entity_poly.entity_id
_entity_poly.type
_entity_poly.pdbx_seq_one_letter_code
_entity_poly.pdbx_strand_id
1 'polypeptide(L)'
;MTSNLEKYKKDLEQLIIEGSLLFNAIQFECYPKEYKSQVKKTYNEKQYSKLINNLPSFKEKYQDWYSESLSIIKLLLPDRMNDFVKLYEKPRGRKNIDCGNYVIEDYLQGLTLNTTRGAYKEKVVGPYAAIPQFQQQINILESVKRRFESSLFDIKQLV
;
A
#
# COMPACT_ATOMS: atom_id res chain seq x y z
N MET A 1 -6.10 -33.71 -3.31
CA MET A 1 -4.92 -32.85 -3.07
C MET A 1 -5.30 -31.46 -3.55
N THR A 2 -5.61 -30.53 -2.64
CA THR A 2 -5.83 -29.14 -3.02
C THR A 2 -4.55 -28.66 -3.71
N SER A 3 -4.67 -28.33 -4.99
CA SER A 3 -3.55 -27.95 -5.85
C SER A 3 -2.79 -26.81 -5.17
N ASN A 4 -1.45 -26.81 -5.20
CA ASN A 4 -0.64 -25.71 -4.65
C ASN A 4 -1.12 -24.33 -5.15
N LEU A 5 -1.75 -24.30 -6.33
CA LEU A 5 -2.39 -23.12 -6.93
C LEU A 5 -3.55 -22.55 -6.09
N GLU A 6 -4.39 -23.40 -5.48
CA GLU A 6 -5.49 -22.95 -4.61
C GLU A 6 -4.96 -22.28 -3.34
N LYS A 7 -3.83 -22.77 -2.81
CA LYS A 7 -3.16 -22.15 -1.66
C LYS A 7 -2.64 -20.76 -2.04
N TYR A 8 -1.90 -20.64 -3.14
CA TYR A 8 -1.41 -19.34 -3.61
C TYR A 8 -2.52 -18.33 -3.89
N LYS A 9 -3.66 -18.79 -4.43
CA LYS A 9 -4.82 -17.94 -4.63
C LYS A 9 -5.37 -17.41 -3.29
N LYS A 10 -5.49 -18.28 -2.30
CA LYS A 10 -5.95 -17.91 -0.96
C LYS A 10 -4.98 -16.94 -0.27
N ASP A 11 -3.68 -17.18 -0.38
CA ASP A 11 -2.64 -16.31 0.18
C ASP A 11 -2.67 -14.93 -0.49
N LEU A 12 -2.85 -14.87 -1.82
CA LEU A 12 -3.03 -13.61 -2.53
C LEU A 12 -4.29 -12.86 -2.07
N GLU A 13 -5.43 -13.55 -1.93
CA GLU A 13 -6.66 -12.93 -1.44
C GLU A 13 -6.50 -12.37 -0.03
N GLN A 14 -5.80 -13.11 0.85
CA GLN A 14 -5.48 -12.66 2.19
C GLN A 14 -4.60 -11.40 2.17
N LEU A 15 -3.54 -11.37 1.35
CA LEU A 15 -2.68 -10.19 1.22
C LEU A 15 -3.40 -8.97 0.66
N ILE A 16 -4.38 -9.15 -0.24
CA ILE A 16 -5.21 -8.04 -0.74
C ILE A 16 -6.10 -7.48 0.38
N ILE A 17 -6.68 -8.34 1.21
CA ILE A 17 -7.47 -7.93 2.38
C ILE A 17 -6.58 -7.16 3.37
N GLU A 18 -5.40 -7.69 3.68
CA GLU A 18 -4.43 -7.04 4.57
C GLU A 18 -3.94 -5.70 4.02
N GLY A 19 -3.64 -5.63 2.71
CA GLY A 19 -3.30 -4.39 2.04
C GLY A 19 -4.40 -3.35 2.13
N SER A 20 -5.67 -3.77 2.00
CA SER A 20 -6.84 -2.90 2.17
C SER A 20 -6.97 -2.39 3.62
N LEU A 21 -6.70 -3.22 4.62
CA LEU A 21 -6.68 -2.82 6.03
C LEU A 21 -5.55 -1.81 6.30
N LEU A 22 -4.36 -2.06 5.79
CA LEU A 22 -3.22 -1.14 5.87
C LEU A 22 -3.52 0.18 5.13
N PHE A 23 -4.25 0.13 4.02
CA PHE A 23 -4.62 1.33 3.26
C PHE A 23 -5.57 2.23 4.06
N ASN A 24 -6.48 1.61 4.82
CA ASN A 24 -7.31 2.34 5.77
C ASN A 24 -6.50 2.89 6.96
N ALA A 25 -5.52 2.12 7.45
CA ALA A 25 -4.63 2.57 8.53
C ALA A 25 -3.82 3.81 8.14
N ILE A 26 -3.12 3.80 6.99
CA ILE A 26 -2.33 4.96 6.54
C ILE A 26 -3.19 6.20 6.30
N GLN A 27 -4.41 6.03 5.79
CA GLN A 27 -5.36 7.13 5.62
C GLN A 27 -5.81 7.70 6.96
N PHE A 28 -6.14 6.84 7.92
CA PHE A 28 -6.52 7.26 9.27
C PHE A 28 -5.37 7.97 10.01
N GLU A 29 -4.13 7.46 9.88
CA GLU A 29 -2.93 8.08 10.46
C GLU A 29 -2.64 9.46 9.86
N CYS A 30 -2.85 9.65 8.55
CA CYS A 30 -2.60 10.92 7.87
C CYS A 30 -3.73 11.95 8.02
N TYR A 31 -4.98 11.50 7.97
CA TYR A 31 -6.18 12.35 7.89
C TYR A 31 -7.30 11.85 8.82
N PRO A 32 -7.09 11.87 10.15
CA PRO A 32 -8.04 11.27 11.10
C PRO A 32 -9.42 11.94 11.09
N LYS A 33 -9.50 13.25 10.80
CA LYS A 33 -10.76 14.02 10.80
C LYS A 33 -11.59 13.76 9.54
N GLU A 34 -10.92 13.77 8.39
CA GLU A 34 -11.51 13.52 7.09
C GLU A 34 -11.97 12.06 7.00
N TYR A 35 -11.12 11.12 7.46
CA TYR A 35 -11.45 9.71 7.54
C TYR A 35 -12.69 9.47 8.41
N LYS A 36 -12.75 10.08 9.61
CA LYS A 36 -13.94 10.02 10.46
C LYS A 36 -15.20 10.51 9.75
N SER A 37 -15.09 11.64 9.04
CA SER A 37 -16.20 12.25 8.32
C SER A 37 -16.68 11.38 7.17
N GLN A 38 -15.77 10.72 6.44
CA GLN A 38 -16.13 9.80 5.36
C GLN A 38 -16.78 8.52 5.89
N VAL A 39 -16.19 7.89 6.90
CA VAL A 39 -16.72 6.62 7.45
C VAL A 39 -18.08 6.82 8.11
N LYS A 40 -18.31 7.97 8.77
CA LYS A 40 -19.62 8.30 9.35
C LYS A 40 -20.76 8.44 8.34
N LYS A 41 -20.47 8.65 7.04
CA LYS A 41 -21.51 8.66 5.99
C LYS A 41 -22.07 7.26 5.71
N THR A 42 -21.26 6.24 5.92
CA THR A 42 -21.58 4.85 5.55
C THR A 42 -21.83 3.96 6.76
N TYR A 43 -21.23 4.26 7.91
CA TYR A 43 -21.26 3.43 9.11
C TYR A 43 -21.73 4.18 10.35
N ASN A 44 -22.39 3.46 11.25
CA ASN A 44 -22.84 3.98 12.54
C ASN A 44 -21.65 4.14 13.52
N GLU A 45 -21.81 4.93 14.59
CA GLU A 45 -20.72 5.20 15.54
C GLU A 45 -20.14 3.94 16.19
N LYS A 46 -20.96 2.92 16.47
CA LYS A 46 -20.50 1.62 17.00
C LYS A 46 -19.64 0.83 16.02
N GLN A 47 -19.91 0.94 14.73
CA GLN A 47 -19.13 0.26 13.68
C GLN A 47 -17.81 1.01 13.44
N TYR A 48 -17.84 2.34 13.49
CA TYR A 48 -16.65 3.19 13.40
C TYR A 48 -15.65 2.91 14.52
N SER A 49 -16.10 2.82 15.78
CA SER A 49 -15.21 2.51 16.90
C SER A 49 -14.60 1.12 16.77
N LYS A 50 -15.38 0.12 16.35
CA LYS A 50 -14.88 -1.22 16.07
C LYS A 50 -13.85 -1.24 14.94
N LEU A 51 -14.06 -0.45 13.88
CA LEU A 51 -13.12 -0.32 12.77
C LEU A 51 -11.78 0.23 13.24
N ILE A 52 -11.77 1.37 13.95
CA ILE A 52 -10.52 1.97 14.43
C ILE A 52 -9.78 1.07 15.38
N ASN A 53 -10.49 0.44 16.32
CA ASN A 53 -9.86 -0.44 17.30
C ASN A 53 -9.21 -1.67 16.64
N ASN A 54 -9.65 -2.04 15.44
CA ASN A 54 -9.11 -3.14 14.66
C ASN A 54 -8.07 -2.70 13.62
N LEU A 55 -7.82 -1.40 13.44
CA LEU A 55 -6.83 -0.94 12.47
C LEU A 55 -5.42 -1.25 12.98
N PRO A 56 -4.59 -1.94 12.18
CA PRO A 56 -3.19 -2.15 12.53
C PRO A 56 -2.41 -0.83 12.41
N SER A 57 -1.25 -0.77 13.08
CA SER A 57 -0.24 0.27 12.82
C SER A 57 0.38 0.03 11.45
N PHE A 58 0.31 1.02 10.55
CA PHE A 58 0.87 0.87 9.20
C PHE A 58 2.37 0.60 9.25
N LYS A 59 3.11 1.35 10.07
CA LYS A 59 4.58 1.25 10.15
C LYS A 59 5.07 -0.12 10.61
N GLU A 60 4.33 -0.76 11.51
CA GLU A 60 4.69 -2.06 12.06
C GLU A 60 4.39 -3.19 11.07
N LYS A 61 3.22 -3.12 10.41
CA LYS A 61 2.72 -4.22 9.58
C LYS A 61 3.04 -4.12 8.09
N TYR A 62 3.46 -2.95 7.61
CA TYR A 62 3.80 -2.77 6.21
C TYR A 62 4.96 -3.67 5.76
N GLN A 63 6.00 -3.86 6.57
CA GLN A 63 7.18 -4.66 6.17
C GLN A 63 6.84 -6.15 6.03
N ASP A 64 6.00 -6.68 6.92
CA ASP A 64 5.47 -8.04 6.84
C ASP A 64 4.73 -8.22 5.49
N TRP A 65 3.74 -7.35 5.24
CA TRP A 65 2.93 -7.37 4.03
C TRP A 65 3.76 -7.18 2.74
N TYR A 66 4.73 -6.27 2.75
CA TYR A 66 5.58 -5.96 1.61
C TYR A 66 6.44 -7.17 1.21
N SER A 67 7.00 -7.87 2.19
CA SER A 67 7.88 -9.02 1.95
C SER A 67 7.13 -10.19 1.31
N GLU A 68 5.92 -10.47 1.79
CA GLU A 68 5.06 -11.50 1.22
C GLU A 68 4.55 -11.11 -0.17
N SER A 69 4.07 -9.87 -0.32
CA SER A 69 3.58 -9.34 -1.61
C SER A 69 4.67 -9.34 -2.67
N LEU A 70 5.89 -8.94 -2.32
CA LEU A 70 7.04 -8.92 -3.24
C LEU A 70 7.37 -10.34 -3.72
N SER A 71 7.27 -11.34 -2.85
CA SER A 71 7.53 -12.74 -3.19
C SER A 71 6.51 -13.26 -4.23
N ILE A 72 5.24 -12.93 -4.05
CA ILE A 72 4.18 -13.29 -5.01
C ILE A 72 4.37 -12.56 -6.35
N ILE A 73 4.66 -11.26 -6.31
CA ILE A 73 4.88 -10.47 -7.53
C ILE A 73 6.09 -11.00 -8.30
N LYS A 74 7.19 -11.34 -7.62
CA LYS A 74 8.37 -11.92 -8.26
C LYS A 74 8.06 -13.23 -8.97
N LEU A 75 7.20 -14.07 -8.39
CA LEU A 75 6.81 -15.36 -8.98
C LEU A 75 5.85 -15.20 -10.17
N LEU A 76 4.85 -14.32 -10.05
CA LEU A 76 3.71 -14.29 -10.97
C LEU A 76 3.71 -13.10 -11.94
N LEU A 77 4.32 -11.98 -11.55
CA LEU A 77 4.45 -10.74 -12.31
C LEU A 77 5.88 -10.17 -12.23
N PRO A 78 6.92 -10.93 -12.64
CA PRO A 78 8.31 -10.48 -12.54
C PRO A 78 8.54 -9.15 -13.29
N ASP A 79 7.86 -8.93 -14.43
CA ASP A 79 7.97 -7.71 -15.22
C ASP A 79 7.52 -6.45 -14.45
N ARG A 80 6.64 -6.60 -13.44
CA ARG A 80 6.14 -5.50 -12.60
C ARG A 80 6.87 -5.40 -11.25
N MET A 81 7.83 -6.29 -10.98
CA MET A 81 8.60 -6.28 -9.73
C MET A 81 9.32 -4.94 -9.51
N ASN A 82 9.99 -4.44 -10.56
CA ASN A 82 10.70 -3.17 -10.47
C ASN A 82 9.77 -1.98 -10.23
N ASP A 83 8.57 -2.01 -10.80
CA ASP A 83 7.57 -0.96 -10.55
C ASP A 83 7.12 -0.99 -9.09
N PHE A 84 6.88 -2.19 -8.54
CA PHE A 84 6.49 -2.36 -7.14
C PHE A 84 7.55 -1.86 -6.15
N VAL A 85 8.82 -2.15 -6.42
CA VAL A 85 9.96 -1.73 -5.58
C VAL A 85 10.16 -0.21 -5.64
N LYS A 86 10.02 0.40 -6.82
CA LYS A 86 10.17 1.87 -7.00
C LYS A 86 9.17 2.70 -6.20
N LEU A 87 7.99 2.16 -5.92
CA LEU A 87 6.97 2.84 -5.09
C LEU A 87 7.40 2.90 -3.61
N TYR A 88 8.29 1.99 -3.21
CA TYR A 88 8.85 1.93 -1.86
C TYR A 88 10.19 2.68 -1.75
N GLU A 89 11.16 2.35 -2.61
CA GLU A 89 12.57 2.75 -2.46
C GLU A 89 12.80 4.23 -2.83
N LYS A 90 13.62 4.90 -2.02
CA LYS A 90 14.03 6.28 -2.31
C LYS A 90 14.88 6.37 -3.58
N PRO A 91 14.56 7.31 -4.49
CA PRO A 91 15.42 7.60 -5.64
C PRO A 91 16.83 8.05 -5.21
N ARG A 92 17.86 7.41 -5.76
CA ARG A 92 19.25 7.80 -5.53
C ARG A 92 19.53 9.19 -6.10
N GLY A 93 20.15 10.06 -5.31
CA GLY A 93 20.61 11.38 -5.78
C GLY A 93 19.54 12.47 -5.89
N ARG A 94 18.35 12.28 -5.29
CA ARG A 94 17.32 13.33 -5.27
C ARG A 94 17.80 14.58 -4.50
N LYS A 95 17.61 15.76 -5.10
CA LYS A 95 18.04 17.05 -4.53
C LYS A 95 16.98 17.71 -3.66
N ASN A 96 15.70 17.50 -4.00
CA ASN A 96 14.54 18.04 -3.30
C ASN A 96 13.49 16.95 -3.14
N ILE A 97 12.62 17.07 -2.15
CA ILE A 97 11.48 16.17 -1.96
C ILE A 97 10.20 16.96 -2.19
N ASP A 98 9.35 16.46 -3.08
CA ASP A 98 8.02 16.97 -3.41
C ASP A 98 6.99 15.85 -3.25
N CYS A 99 5.71 16.15 -3.41
CA CYS A 99 4.66 15.12 -3.34
C CYS A 99 4.78 14.07 -4.47
N GLY A 100 5.47 14.39 -5.57
CA GLY A 100 5.61 13.49 -6.72
C GLY A 100 6.72 12.45 -6.56
N ASN A 101 7.74 12.76 -5.77
CA ASN A 101 8.91 11.91 -5.54
C ASN A 101 9.01 11.35 -4.11
N TYR A 102 8.02 11.64 -3.27
CA TYR A 102 7.87 11.05 -1.95
C TYR A 102 7.43 9.58 -2.07
N VAL A 103 8.15 8.69 -1.39
CA VAL A 103 7.92 7.24 -1.44
C VAL A 103 7.56 6.66 -0.07
N ILE A 104 7.17 5.38 -0.03
CA ILE A 104 6.74 4.75 1.23
C ILE A 104 7.89 4.67 2.25
N GLU A 105 9.13 4.50 1.81
CA GLU A 105 10.29 4.52 2.71
C GLU A 105 10.45 5.88 3.43
N ASP A 106 10.07 7.00 2.79
CA ASP A 106 10.05 8.32 3.46
C ASP A 106 9.02 8.37 4.58
N TYR A 107 7.84 7.79 4.33
CA TYR A 107 6.78 7.68 5.32
C TYR A 107 7.23 6.87 6.54
N LEU A 108 7.83 5.71 6.32
CA LEU A 108 8.28 4.82 7.39
C LEU A 108 9.35 5.49 8.26
N GLN A 109 10.24 6.26 7.64
CA GLN A 109 11.25 7.06 8.35
C GLN A 109 10.67 8.35 8.99
N GLY A 110 9.39 8.63 8.80
CA GLY A 110 8.71 9.79 9.38
C GLY A 110 9.11 11.13 8.75
N LEU A 111 9.63 11.11 7.52
CA LEU A 111 10.11 12.32 6.86
C LEU A 111 8.95 13.27 6.56
N THR A 112 9.04 14.49 7.11
CA THR A 112 8.09 15.57 6.87
C THR A 112 8.87 16.84 6.55
N LEU A 113 8.58 17.47 5.41
CA LEU A 113 9.22 18.72 5.03
C LEU A 113 8.33 19.91 5.34
N ASN A 114 8.84 20.79 6.19
CA ASN A 114 8.24 22.09 6.48
C ASN A 114 9.13 23.17 5.86
N THR A 115 8.58 23.98 4.95
CA THR A 115 9.23 25.20 4.49
C THR A 115 8.99 26.28 5.52
N THR A 116 10.05 26.99 5.89
CA THR A 116 9.94 28.22 6.67
C THR A 116 10.18 29.38 5.71
N ARG A 117 9.12 30.11 5.33
CA ARG A 117 9.23 31.39 4.63
C ARG A 117 8.91 32.50 5.63
N GLY A 118 9.95 33.04 6.28
CA GLY A 118 9.79 34.04 7.34
C GLY A 118 9.10 33.47 8.59
N ALA A 119 8.09 34.16 9.12
CA ALA A 119 7.34 33.73 10.31
C ALA A 119 6.31 32.60 10.04
N TYR A 120 6.04 32.27 8.77
CA TYR A 120 5.06 31.26 8.38
C TYR A 120 5.76 29.94 8.01
N LYS A 121 5.37 28.87 8.70
CA LYS A 121 5.76 27.49 8.36
C LYS A 121 4.67 26.87 7.50
N GLU A 122 4.91 26.72 6.20
CA GLU A 122 4.04 25.93 5.33
C GLU A 122 4.57 24.50 5.20
N LYS A 123 3.70 23.52 5.40
CA LYS A 123 4.03 22.10 5.20
C LYS A 123 4.09 21.83 3.70
N VAL A 124 5.28 21.58 3.17
CA VAL A 124 5.50 21.38 1.71
C VAL A 124 5.13 19.96 1.33
N VAL A 125 5.58 18.97 2.11
CA VAL A 125 5.31 17.55 1.86
C VAL A 125 5.17 16.84 3.19
N GLY A 126 4.18 15.96 3.29
CA GLY A 126 3.95 15.16 4.49
C GLY A 126 3.75 13.69 4.21
N PRO A 127 3.48 12.92 5.28
CA PRO A 127 3.26 11.48 5.22
C PRO A 127 2.14 11.06 4.25
N TYR A 128 1.15 11.94 4.03
CA TYR A 128 0.05 11.71 3.10
C TYR A 128 0.51 11.44 1.65
N ALA A 129 1.69 11.90 1.25
CA ALA A 129 2.20 11.71 -0.10
C ALA A 129 2.57 10.23 -0.39
N ALA A 130 2.69 9.37 0.62
CA ALA A 130 2.88 7.94 0.43
C ALA A 130 1.58 7.16 0.14
N ILE A 131 0.40 7.72 0.44
CA ILE A 131 -0.90 7.07 0.18
C ILE A 131 -1.06 6.64 -1.28
N PRO A 132 -0.83 7.52 -2.30
CA PRO A 132 -0.95 7.11 -3.70
C PRO A 132 0.07 6.04 -4.09
N GLN A 133 1.28 6.07 -3.54
CA GLN A 133 2.32 5.06 -3.81
C GLN A 133 1.87 3.67 -3.31
N PHE A 134 1.35 3.63 -2.09
CA PHE A 134 0.84 2.39 -1.49
C PHE A 134 -0.40 1.87 -2.23
N GLN A 135 -1.31 2.75 -2.66
CA GLN A 135 -2.44 2.35 -3.51
C GLN A 135 -1.97 1.68 -4.80
N GLN A 136 -0.91 2.20 -5.44
CA GLN A 136 -0.39 1.57 -6.65
C GLN A 136 0.23 0.20 -6.37
N GLN A 137 0.87 0.00 -5.22
CA GLN A 137 1.35 -1.33 -4.82
C GLN A 137 0.20 -2.33 -4.67
N ILE A 138 -0.91 -1.93 -4.05
CA ILE A 138 -2.13 -2.75 -3.96
C ILE A 138 -2.69 -3.04 -5.35
N ASN A 139 -2.80 -2.04 -6.23
CA ASN A 139 -3.30 -2.25 -7.60
C ASN A 139 -2.43 -3.24 -8.40
N ILE A 140 -1.11 -3.20 -8.22
CA ILE A 140 -0.19 -4.18 -8.84
C ILE A 140 -0.48 -5.57 -8.28
N LEU A 141 -0.62 -5.70 -6.96
CA LEU A 141 -0.95 -6.98 -6.32
C LEU A 141 -2.31 -7.52 -6.79
N GLU A 142 -3.34 -6.68 -6.88
CA GLU A 142 -4.66 -7.06 -7.41
C GLU A 142 -4.59 -7.51 -8.87
N SER A 143 -3.71 -6.92 -9.67
CA SER A 143 -3.52 -7.34 -11.07
C SER A 143 -2.99 -8.78 -11.20
N VAL A 144 -2.31 -9.30 -10.16
CA VAL A 144 -1.91 -10.72 -10.08
C VAL A 144 -3.14 -11.63 -10.09
N LYS A 145 -4.24 -11.23 -9.45
CA LYS A 145 -5.46 -12.04 -9.37
C LYS A 145 -6.01 -12.38 -10.75
N ARG A 146 -5.97 -11.40 -11.67
CA ARG A 146 -6.41 -11.58 -13.06
C ARG A 146 -5.57 -12.61 -13.81
N ARG A 147 -4.31 -12.86 -13.42
CA ARG A 147 -3.49 -13.91 -14.04
C ARG A 147 -4.00 -15.30 -13.70
N PHE A 148 -4.47 -15.53 -12.47
CA PHE A 148 -5.05 -16.82 -12.08
C PHE A 148 -6.39 -17.11 -12.80
N GLU A 149 -7.08 -16.09 -13.27
CA GLU A 149 -8.35 -16.20 -13.98
C GLU A 149 -8.16 -16.16 -15.51
N SER A 150 -6.95 -15.87 -16.00
CA SER A 150 -6.67 -15.68 -17.42
C SER A 150 -6.16 -16.96 -18.07
N SER A 151 -6.73 -17.29 -19.24
CA SER A 151 -6.27 -18.38 -20.11
C SER A 151 -4.81 -18.26 -20.56
N LEU A 152 -4.20 -17.07 -20.46
CA LEU A 152 -2.76 -16.88 -20.71
C LEU A 152 -1.87 -17.59 -19.68
N PHE A 153 -2.36 -17.82 -18.46
CA PHE A 153 -1.66 -18.58 -17.44
C PHE A 153 -1.61 -20.08 -17.82
N ASP A 154 -2.69 -20.61 -18.38
CA ASP A 154 -2.76 -22.00 -18.88
C ASP A 154 -1.74 -22.24 -20.00
N ILE A 155 -1.50 -21.24 -20.86
CA ILE A 155 -0.51 -21.33 -21.95
C ILE A 155 0.91 -21.53 -21.41
N LYS A 156 1.26 -20.93 -20.25
CA LYS A 156 2.58 -21.11 -19.63
C LYS A 156 2.77 -22.47 -18.94
N GLN A 157 1.68 -23.16 -18.57
CA GLN A 157 1.77 -24.52 -18.05
C GLN A 157 1.88 -25.59 -19.15
N LEU A 158 1.59 -25.20 -20.40
CA LEU A 158 1.69 -26.07 -21.58
C LEU A 158 3.08 -26.10 -22.24
N VAL A 159 3.98 -25.19 -21.87
CA VAL A 159 5.34 -25.06 -22.46
C VAL A 159 6.40 -25.50 -21.47
#